data_AF-A0A662ENR4-F1
#
_entry.id   AF-A0A662ENR4-F1
#
_cell.length_a   1.000
_cell.length_b   1.000
_cell.length_c   1.000
_cell.angle_alpha   90.00
_cell.angle_beta   90.00
_cell.angle_gamma   90.00
#
_symmetry.space_group_name_H-M   'P 1'
#
loop_
_entity.id
_entity.type
_entity.pdbx_description
1 polymer ?
#
loop_
_entity_poly.entity_id
_entity_poly.type
_entity_poly.pdbx_seq_one_letter_code
_entity_poly.pdbx_strand_id
1 'polypeptide(L)'
;MARELKPEELRRICDPSRFSFATTEELEPLNEIVGQKRALEALEVGLNIKDPLNRYNVYVSGEPGLGKTSTVIRYLRELSASQETPPDIVYVYNFQEPHYPRYLLLPPGKGREFQRDMERCVEFVKRELPKVLESEEFKARAKVERERFSRMREEAFEELEARAKGLGFAIQRTPLGIN
;
A
#
# COMPACT_ATOMS: atom_id res chain seq x y z
N MET A 1 31.82 35.43 -53.56
CA MET A 1 30.98 34.81 -54.63
C MET A 1 30.65 33.40 -54.19
N ALA A 2 29.38 33.00 -54.21
CA ALA A 2 28.98 31.64 -53.89
C ALA A 2 29.43 30.70 -55.03
N ARG A 3 30.01 29.55 -54.68
CA ARG A 3 30.38 28.50 -55.64
C ARG A 3 29.12 27.74 -56.06
N GLU A 4 28.90 27.60 -57.36
CA GLU A 4 27.82 26.78 -57.91
C GLU A 4 28.11 25.29 -57.69
N LEU A 5 27.12 24.56 -57.17
CA LEU A 5 27.24 23.13 -56.86
C LEU A 5 26.86 22.30 -58.09
N LYS A 6 27.62 21.24 -58.36
CA LYS A 6 27.26 20.26 -59.40
C LYS A 6 26.07 19.40 -58.95
N PRO A 7 25.27 18.84 -59.88
CA PRO A 7 24.13 17.97 -59.52
C PRO A 7 24.47 16.82 -58.57
N GLU A 8 25.67 16.27 -58.68
CA GLU A 8 26.20 15.21 -57.82
C GLU A 8 26.44 15.66 -56.37
N GLU A 9 26.73 16.95 -56.16
CA GLU A 9 26.98 17.56 -54.85
C GLU A 9 25.67 17.96 -54.15
N LEU A 10 24.53 17.91 -54.85
CA LEU A 10 23.22 18.28 -54.31
C LEU A 10 22.59 17.18 -53.44
N ARG A 11 23.09 15.96 -53.49
CA ARG A 11 22.57 14.85 -52.69
C ARG A 11 23.68 14.01 -52.07
N ARG A 12 23.43 13.54 -50.86
CA ARG A 12 24.27 12.52 -50.24
C ARG A 12 23.90 11.17 -50.84
N ILE A 13 24.84 10.51 -51.51
CA ILE A 13 24.64 9.16 -52.05
C ILE A 13 25.08 8.15 -50.99
N CYS A 14 24.18 7.25 -50.61
CA CYS A 14 24.50 6.09 -49.79
C CYS A 14 24.77 4.91 -50.72
N ASP A 15 25.99 4.41 -50.75
CA ASP A 15 26.38 3.27 -51.59
C ASP A 15 25.82 1.96 -51.02
N PRO A 16 24.89 1.28 -51.72
CA PRO A 16 24.26 0.04 -51.24
C PRO A 16 25.25 -1.11 -51.08
N SER A 17 26.36 -1.11 -51.83
CA SER A 17 27.38 -2.16 -51.75
C SER A 17 28.11 -2.20 -50.40
N ARG A 18 27.92 -1.19 -49.56
CA ARG A 18 28.46 -1.11 -48.20
C ARG A 18 27.72 -1.97 -47.18
N PHE A 19 26.55 -2.49 -47.53
CA PHE A 19 25.72 -3.29 -46.62
C PHE A 19 25.77 -4.77 -47.02
N SER A 20 25.76 -5.65 -46.02
CA SER A 20 25.77 -7.10 -46.20
C SER A 20 24.37 -7.72 -46.28
N PHE A 21 23.32 -6.89 -46.34
CA PHE A 21 21.90 -7.28 -46.36
C PHE A 21 21.19 -6.60 -47.53
N ALA A 22 20.13 -7.23 -48.05
CA ALA A 22 19.34 -6.65 -49.15
C ALA A 22 18.21 -5.74 -48.63
N THR A 23 17.58 -6.12 -47.51
CA THR A 23 16.53 -5.31 -46.87
C THR A 23 16.73 -5.21 -45.35
N THR A 24 16.14 -4.19 -44.72
CA THR A 24 16.19 -4.02 -43.27
C THR A 24 15.37 -5.07 -42.50
N GLU A 25 14.59 -5.91 -43.17
CA GLU A 25 13.87 -7.03 -42.55
C GLU A 25 14.83 -8.15 -42.13
N GLU A 26 16.01 -8.23 -42.77
CA GLU A 26 17.07 -9.18 -42.44
C GLU A 26 17.86 -8.78 -41.19
N LEU A 27 17.62 -7.57 -40.67
CA LEU A 27 18.34 -7.05 -39.51
C LEU A 27 17.62 -7.37 -38.22
N GLU A 28 18.38 -7.82 -37.23
CA GLU A 28 17.90 -7.91 -35.86
C GLU A 28 17.52 -6.51 -35.35
N PRO A 29 16.33 -6.34 -34.73
CA PRO A 29 15.91 -5.08 -34.18
C PRO A 29 16.94 -4.55 -33.18
N LEU A 30 17.27 -3.27 -33.30
CA LEU A 30 18.20 -2.65 -32.38
C LEU A 30 17.55 -2.51 -30.99
N ASN A 31 18.03 -3.31 -30.05
CA ASN A 31 17.57 -3.29 -28.66
C ASN A 31 18.21 -2.18 -27.82
N GLU A 32 19.17 -1.46 -28.39
CA GLU A 32 19.88 -0.37 -27.70
C GLU A 32 19.15 0.97 -27.82
N ILE A 33 19.43 1.88 -26.89
CA ILE A 33 18.89 3.24 -26.91
C ILE A 33 19.87 4.12 -27.69
N VAL A 34 19.52 4.48 -28.93
CA VAL A 34 20.40 5.25 -29.81
C VAL A 34 20.44 6.72 -29.41
N GLY A 35 21.65 7.28 -29.28
CA GLY A 35 21.85 8.73 -29.19
C GLY A 35 21.47 9.38 -27.85
N GLN A 36 21.11 8.60 -26.83
CA GLN A 36 20.65 9.12 -25.52
C GLN A 36 21.58 8.77 -24.36
N LYS A 37 22.89 8.67 -24.61
CA LYS A 37 23.89 8.24 -23.61
C LYS A 37 23.82 9.05 -22.30
N ARG A 38 23.77 10.38 -22.40
CA ARG A 38 23.66 11.27 -21.23
C ARG A 38 22.38 11.04 -20.42
N ALA A 39 21.25 10.79 -21.10
CA ALA A 39 19.99 10.55 -20.42
C ALA A 39 20.01 9.21 -19.67
N LEU A 40 20.67 8.19 -20.23
CA LEU A 40 20.87 6.91 -19.56
C LEU A 40 21.78 7.01 -18.34
N GLU A 41 22.91 7.70 -18.45
CA GLU A 41 23.81 7.95 -17.31
C GLU A 41 23.07 8.67 -16.16
N ALA A 42 22.20 9.64 -16.49
CA ALA A 42 21.40 10.34 -15.49
C ALA A 42 20.35 9.42 -14.82
N LEU A 43 19.72 8.52 -15.58
CA LEU A 43 18.81 7.51 -15.03
C LEU A 43 19.54 6.52 -14.13
N GLU A 44 20.71 6.05 -14.57
CA GLU A 44 21.54 5.12 -13.80
C GLU A 44 21.94 5.74 -12.45
N VAL A 45 22.45 6.96 -12.46
CA VAL A 45 22.80 7.68 -11.22
C VAL A 45 21.56 7.87 -10.34
N GLY A 46 20.47 8.39 -10.90
CA GLY A 46 19.25 8.69 -10.14
C GLY A 46 18.62 7.46 -9.49
N LEU A 47 18.66 6.31 -10.16
CA LEU A 47 18.06 5.07 -9.68
C LEU A 47 18.99 4.23 -8.79
N ASN A 48 20.31 4.44 -8.87
CA ASN A 48 21.28 3.78 -7.99
C ASN A 48 21.50 4.49 -6.65
N ILE A 49 20.96 5.69 -6.46
CA ILE A 49 20.98 6.36 -5.15
C ILE A 49 20.02 5.62 -4.21
N LYS A 50 20.56 4.67 -3.44
CA LYS A 50 19.83 3.91 -2.41
C LYS A 50 19.96 4.59 -1.04
N ASP A 51 19.46 5.83 -0.92
CA ASP A 51 19.36 6.51 0.37
C ASP A 51 17.96 6.23 0.99
N PRO A 52 17.88 5.55 2.15
CA PRO A 52 16.61 5.23 2.81
C PRO A 52 15.83 6.47 3.30
N LEU A 53 16.53 7.56 3.59
CA LEU A 53 15.98 8.81 4.14
C LEU A 53 15.72 9.85 3.04
N ASN A 54 16.54 9.86 1.98
CA ASN A 54 16.43 10.80 0.88
C ASN A 54 16.13 10.06 -0.43
N ARG A 55 14.83 9.90 -0.76
CA ARG A 55 14.43 9.37 -2.07
C ARG A 55 14.43 10.47 -3.12
N TYR A 56 14.98 10.16 -4.28
CA TYR A 56 15.00 11.08 -5.42
C TYR A 56 13.98 10.67 -6.47
N ASN A 57 13.28 11.66 -7.01
CA ASN A 57 12.45 11.49 -8.21
C ASN A 57 13.27 11.93 -9.43
N VAL A 58 13.15 11.17 -10.53
CA VAL A 58 13.76 11.54 -11.81
C VAL A 58 12.68 12.10 -12.73
N TYR A 59 12.93 13.28 -13.30
CA TYR A 59 12.08 13.90 -14.32
C TYR A 59 12.76 13.83 -15.68
N VAL A 60 12.02 13.42 -16.72
CA VAL A 60 12.54 13.23 -18.07
C VAL A 60 11.88 14.22 -19.03
N SER A 61 12.69 15.07 -19.65
CA SER A 61 12.27 16.08 -20.63
C SER A 61 12.95 15.89 -21.98
N GLY A 62 12.29 16.33 -23.06
CA GLY A 62 12.84 16.35 -24.41
C GLY A 62 11.74 16.53 -25.45
N GLU A 63 12.11 16.70 -26.72
CA GLU A 63 11.15 16.95 -27.79
C GLU A 63 10.09 15.82 -27.94
N PRO A 64 8.87 16.16 -28.36
CA PRO A 64 7.87 15.16 -28.72
C PRO A 64 8.38 14.19 -29.80
N GLY A 65 7.90 12.95 -29.79
CA GLY A 65 8.27 11.94 -30.80
C GLY A 65 9.56 11.15 -30.55
N LEU A 66 10.40 11.54 -29.58
CA LEU A 66 11.68 10.87 -29.28
C LEU A 66 11.56 9.54 -28.49
N GLY A 67 10.36 8.99 -28.30
CA GLY A 67 10.20 7.72 -27.57
C GLY A 67 10.69 7.74 -26.12
N LYS A 68 10.61 8.88 -25.43
CA LYS A 68 11.11 9.03 -24.04
C LYS A 68 10.54 7.98 -23.09
N THR A 69 9.21 7.83 -23.10
CA THR A 69 8.50 6.89 -22.22
C THR A 69 8.88 5.44 -22.50
N SER A 70 8.92 5.02 -23.78
CA SER A 70 9.29 3.65 -24.15
C SER A 70 10.74 3.35 -23.76
N THR A 71 11.64 4.31 -23.96
CA THR A 71 13.05 4.24 -23.56
C THR A 71 13.19 4.03 -22.05
N VAL A 72 12.54 4.86 -21.24
CA VAL A 72 12.58 4.78 -19.77
C VAL A 72 11.97 3.46 -19.27
N ILE A 73 10.82 3.05 -19.80
CA ILE A 73 10.17 1.78 -19.40
C ILE A 73 11.06 0.59 -19.73
N ARG A 74 11.69 0.56 -20.92
CA ARG A 74 12.61 -0.53 -21.30
C ARG A 74 13.78 -0.62 -20.32
N TYR A 75 14.43 0.50 -20.06
CA TYR A 75 15.55 0.57 -19.11
C TYR A 75 15.14 0.13 -17.69
N LEU A 76 13.99 0.59 -17.20
CA LEU A 76 13.47 0.21 -15.88
C LEU A 76 13.15 -1.29 -15.78
N ARG A 77 12.64 -1.91 -16.85
CA ARG A 77 12.38 -3.35 -16.88
C ARG A 77 13.67 -4.15 -16.74
N GLU A 78 14.69 -3.80 -17.53
CA GLU A 78 16.01 -4.42 -17.48
C GLU A 78 16.63 -4.28 -16.08
N LEU A 79 16.59 -3.08 -15.51
CA LEU A 79 17.10 -2.82 -14.16
C LEU A 79 16.34 -3.63 -13.10
N SER A 80 15.00 -3.61 -13.13
CA SER A 80 14.16 -4.28 -12.14
C SER A 80 14.30 -5.80 -12.15
N ALA A 81 14.67 -6.41 -13.28
CA ALA A 81 14.84 -7.86 -13.38
C ALA A 81 15.97 -8.39 -12.47
N SER A 82 16.90 -7.52 -12.10
CA SER A 82 18.02 -7.84 -11.19
C SER A 82 17.77 -7.45 -9.73
N GLN A 83 16.66 -6.77 -9.43
CA GLN A 83 16.37 -6.28 -8.08
C GLN A 83 15.59 -7.30 -7.26
N GLU A 84 15.63 -7.14 -5.94
CA GLU A 84 14.80 -7.92 -5.03
C GLU A 84 13.31 -7.70 -5.30
N THR A 85 12.53 -8.78 -5.21
CA THR A 85 11.08 -8.68 -5.34
C THR A 85 10.52 -7.78 -4.24
N PRO A 86 9.74 -6.75 -4.57
CA PRO A 86 9.20 -5.84 -3.57
C PRO A 86 8.23 -6.56 -2.63
N PRO A 87 8.07 -6.07 -1.39
CA PRO A 87 7.10 -6.62 -0.45
C PRO A 87 5.66 -6.44 -0.95
N ASP A 88 4.79 -7.37 -0.56
CA ASP A 88 3.35 -7.22 -0.79
C ASP A 88 2.82 -6.15 0.18
N ILE A 89 2.15 -5.13 -0.37
CA ILE A 89 1.50 -4.07 0.43
C ILE A 89 0.02 -4.44 0.57
N VAL A 90 -0.43 -4.65 1.81
CA VAL A 90 -1.84 -4.95 2.10
C VAL A 90 -2.43 -3.91 3.04
N TYR A 91 -3.68 -3.52 2.79
CA TYR A 91 -4.43 -2.66 3.70
C TYR A 91 -5.25 -3.49 4.67
N VAL A 92 -5.20 -3.13 5.94
CA VAL A 92 -5.99 -3.73 7.02
C VAL A 92 -6.89 -2.70 7.67
N TYR A 93 -8.06 -3.15 8.12
CA TYR A 93 -9.00 -2.29 8.83
C TYR A 93 -8.41 -1.81 10.15
N ASN A 94 -8.57 -0.52 10.42
CA ASN A 94 -8.12 0.10 11.66
C ASN A 94 -9.31 0.27 12.60
N PHE A 95 -9.41 -0.57 13.63
CA PHE A 95 -10.51 -0.53 14.59
C PHE A 95 -10.56 0.74 15.45
N GLN A 96 -9.44 1.46 15.59
CA GLN A 96 -9.39 2.73 16.33
C GLN A 96 -9.89 3.89 15.45
N GLU A 97 -9.50 3.90 14.17
CA GLU A 97 -9.86 4.93 13.21
C GLU A 97 -10.30 4.31 11.87
N PRO A 98 -11.58 3.93 11.74
CA PRO A 98 -12.12 3.23 10.57
C PRO A 98 -11.86 3.90 9.21
N HIS A 99 -11.83 5.23 9.18
CA HIS A 99 -11.60 6.01 7.97
C HIS A 99 -10.11 6.12 7.59
N TYR A 100 -9.22 5.58 8.43
CA TYR A 100 -7.77 5.60 8.22
C TYR A 100 -7.21 4.17 8.24
N PRO A 101 -7.31 3.42 7.13
CA PRO A 101 -6.80 2.06 7.05
C PRO A 101 -5.28 2.05 7.25
N ARG A 102 -4.77 0.99 7.89
CA ARG A 102 -3.32 0.80 8.07
C ARG A 102 -2.80 -0.08 6.94
N TYR A 103 -1.56 0.14 6.52
CA TYR A 103 -0.90 -0.78 5.59
C TYR A 103 0.10 -1.67 6.35
N LEU A 104 0.28 -2.88 5.85
CA LEU A 104 1.32 -3.81 6.27
C LEU A 104 2.21 -4.12 5.06
N LEU A 105 3.50 -4.28 5.32
CA LEU A 105 4.46 -4.81 4.34
C LEU A 105 4.70 -6.27 4.66
N LEU A 106 4.36 -7.14 3.72
CA LEU A 106 4.52 -8.59 3.84
C LEU A 106 5.63 -9.08 2.91
N PRO A 107 6.26 -10.22 3.22
CA PRO A 107 7.20 -10.84 2.28
C PRO A 107 6.54 -11.06 0.91
N PRO A 108 7.31 -11.04 -0.19
CA PRO A 108 6.76 -11.17 -1.54
C PRO A 108 5.87 -12.40 -1.70
N GLY A 109 4.67 -12.20 -2.26
CA GLY A 109 3.70 -13.27 -2.51
C GLY A 109 2.88 -13.72 -1.29
N LYS A 110 3.13 -13.18 -0.09
CA LYS A 110 2.40 -13.54 1.14
C LYS A 110 1.08 -12.79 1.33
N GLY A 111 0.79 -11.76 0.54
CA GLY A 111 -0.46 -10.99 0.66
C GLY A 111 -1.71 -11.84 0.44
N ARG A 112 -1.70 -12.75 -0.54
CA ARG A 112 -2.82 -13.67 -0.79
C ARG A 112 -2.99 -14.72 0.31
N GLU A 113 -1.90 -15.16 0.92
CA GLU A 113 -1.92 -16.09 2.03
C GLU A 113 -2.55 -15.42 3.25
N PHE A 114 -2.08 -14.21 3.59
CA PHE A 114 -2.62 -13.38 4.66
C PHE A 114 -4.12 -13.13 4.50
N GLN A 115 -4.59 -12.82 3.29
CA GLN A 115 -6.01 -12.65 3.01
C GLN A 115 -6.82 -13.89 3.40
N ARG A 116 -6.38 -15.08 2.94
CA ARG A 116 -7.08 -16.35 3.23
C ARG A 116 -7.02 -16.70 4.72
N ASP A 117 -5.90 -16.41 5.39
CA ASP A 117 -5.76 -16.59 6.83
C ASP A 117 -6.74 -15.70 7.60
N MET A 118 -6.89 -14.44 7.18
CA MET A 118 -7.83 -13.51 7.79
C MET A 118 -9.29 -13.96 7.60
N GLU A 119 -9.65 -14.42 6.41
CA GLU A 119 -10.97 -15.00 6.14
C GLU A 119 -11.26 -16.20 7.05
N ARG A 120 -10.30 -17.13 7.17
CA ARG A 120 -10.42 -18.27 8.10
C ARG A 120 -10.53 -17.84 9.56
N CYS A 121 -9.74 -16.85 9.97
CA CYS A 121 -9.76 -16.31 11.32
C CYS A 121 -11.14 -15.73 11.66
N VAL A 122 -11.70 -14.92 10.76
CA VAL A 122 -13.03 -14.33 10.95
C VAL A 122 -14.11 -15.42 11.07
N GLU A 123 -14.09 -16.42 10.20
CA GLU A 123 -15.06 -17.53 10.28
C GLU A 123 -14.88 -18.38 11.55
N PHE A 124 -13.63 -18.61 11.97
CA PHE A 124 -13.34 -19.27 13.24
C PHE A 124 -13.92 -18.49 14.42
N VAL A 125 -13.67 -17.18 14.49
CA VAL A 125 -14.17 -16.32 15.59
C VAL A 125 -15.69 -16.30 15.60
N LYS A 126 -16.34 -16.13 14.45
CA LYS A 126 -17.81 -16.16 14.35
C LYS A 126 -18.42 -17.46 14.90
N ARG A 127 -17.74 -18.59 14.71
CA ARG A 127 -18.23 -19.91 15.12
C ARG A 127 -17.91 -20.25 16.58
N GLU A 128 -16.69 -19.99 17.03
CA GLU A 128 -16.24 -20.41 18.36
C GLU A 128 -16.58 -19.40 19.46
N LEU A 129 -16.59 -18.09 19.15
CA LEU A 129 -16.86 -17.06 20.15
C LEU A 129 -18.24 -17.25 20.83
N PRO A 130 -19.35 -17.49 20.11
CA PRO A 130 -20.65 -17.73 20.75
C PRO A 130 -20.63 -18.94 21.70
N LYS A 131 -19.98 -20.04 21.31
CA LYS A 131 -19.89 -21.25 22.15
C LYS A 131 -19.17 -20.98 23.47
N VAL A 132 -18.08 -20.21 23.42
CA VAL A 132 -17.34 -19.83 24.62
C VAL A 132 -18.21 -18.95 25.53
N LEU A 133 -18.94 -17.99 24.95
CA LEU A 133 -19.85 -17.12 25.70
C LEU A 133 -21.05 -17.88 26.30
N GLU A 134 -21.48 -18.97 25.66
CA GLU A 134 -22.55 -19.84 26.13
C GLU A 134 -22.10 -20.90 27.14
N SER A 135 -20.78 -21.06 27.34
CA SER A 135 -20.25 -22.02 28.30
C SER A 135 -20.70 -21.69 29.73
N GLU A 136 -20.98 -22.73 30.52
CA GLU A 136 -21.40 -22.57 31.92
C GLU A 136 -20.31 -21.89 32.76
N GLU A 137 -19.03 -22.15 32.46
CA GLU A 137 -17.92 -21.50 33.13
C GLU A 137 -17.88 -19.98 32.86
N PHE A 138 -18.14 -19.55 31.62
CA PHE A 138 -18.23 -18.14 31.28
C PHE A 138 -19.46 -17.48 31.93
N LYS A 139 -20.63 -18.12 31.83
CA LYS A 139 -21.88 -17.64 32.45
C LYS A 139 -21.75 -17.50 33.97
N ALA A 140 -21.13 -18.47 34.64
CA ALA A 140 -20.91 -18.42 36.08
C ALA A 140 -20.02 -17.25 36.48
N ARG A 141 -18.88 -17.04 35.78
CA ARG A 141 -18.00 -15.89 36.00
C ARG A 141 -18.73 -14.56 35.75
N ALA A 142 -19.47 -14.47 34.65
CA ALA A 142 -20.26 -13.28 34.33
C ALA A 142 -21.34 -13.00 35.38
N LYS A 143 -21.99 -14.03 35.94
CA LYS A 143 -22.97 -13.90 37.02
C LYS A 143 -22.34 -13.34 38.29
N VAL A 144 -21.17 -13.85 38.69
CA VAL A 144 -20.43 -13.36 39.86
C VAL A 144 -20.10 -11.86 39.73
N GLU A 145 -19.56 -11.44 38.58
CA GLU A 145 -19.26 -10.02 38.36
C GLU A 145 -20.53 -9.15 38.34
N ARG A 146 -21.62 -9.61 37.71
CA ARG A 146 -22.90 -8.88 37.74
C ARG A 146 -23.44 -8.72 39.16
N GLU A 147 -23.37 -9.77 39.97
CA GLU A 147 -23.81 -9.73 41.38
C GLU A 147 -22.94 -8.77 42.19
N ARG A 148 -21.62 -8.75 41.96
CA ARG A 148 -20.70 -7.78 42.59
C ARG A 148 -21.10 -6.34 42.26
N PHE A 149 -21.31 -6.01 40.98
CA PHE A 149 -21.75 -4.67 40.58
C PHE A 149 -23.15 -4.33 41.10
N SER A 150 -24.05 -5.33 41.20
CA SER A 150 -25.37 -5.11 41.79
C SER A 150 -25.29 -4.73 43.26
N ARG A 151 -24.43 -5.40 44.05
CA ARG A 151 -24.19 -5.06 45.46
C ARG A 151 -23.59 -3.67 45.63
N MET A 152 -22.55 -3.35 44.86
CA MET A 152 -21.95 -2.00 44.88
C MET A 152 -22.98 -0.90 44.58
N ARG A 153 -23.90 -1.17 43.64
CA ARG A 153 -24.99 -0.22 43.33
C ARG A 153 -26.03 -0.13 44.45
N GLU A 154 -26.34 -1.23 45.12
CA GLU A 154 -27.24 -1.25 46.29
C GLU A 154 -26.64 -0.42 47.44
N GLU A 155 -25.39 -0.70 47.81
CA GLU A 155 -24.66 0.00 48.88
C GLU A 155 -24.55 1.51 48.60
N ALA A 156 -24.16 1.89 47.38
CA ALA A 156 -24.09 3.29 46.98
C ALA A 156 -25.46 3.98 47.03
N PHE A 157 -26.54 3.23 46.78
CA PHE A 157 -27.90 3.76 46.84
C PHE A 157 -28.40 3.90 48.28
N GLU A 158 -28.12 2.93 49.15
CA GLU A 158 -28.42 3.01 50.58
C GLU A 158 -27.70 4.20 51.23
N GLU A 159 -26.44 4.44 50.89
CA GLU A 159 -25.69 5.61 51.34
C GLU A 159 -26.33 6.93 50.87
N LEU A 160 -26.76 6.97 49.61
CA LEU A 160 -27.44 8.12 49.03
C LEU A 160 -28.78 8.40 49.72
N GLU A 161 -29.59 7.36 49.95
CA GLU A 161 -30.89 7.45 50.61
C GLU A 161 -30.77 7.91 52.07
N ALA A 162 -29.79 7.38 52.80
CA ALA A 162 -29.51 7.80 54.17
C ALA A 162 -29.14 9.29 54.26
N ARG A 163 -28.31 9.78 53.32
CA ARG A 163 -27.95 11.21 53.24
C ARG A 163 -29.15 12.09 52.91
N ALA A 164 -29.96 11.70 51.91
CA ALA A 164 -31.14 12.46 51.52
C ALA A 164 -32.17 12.55 52.66
N LYS A 165 -32.41 11.44 53.35
CA LYS A 165 -33.31 11.41 54.52
C LYS A 165 -32.82 12.33 55.64
N GLY A 166 -31.52 12.36 55.90
CA GLY A 166 -30.90 13.30 56.85
C GLY A 166 -31.08 14.78 56.48
N LEU A 167 -31.29 15.06 55.20
CA LEU A 167 -31.56 16.40 54.66
C LEU A 167 -33.07 16.70 54.47
N GLY A 168 -33.96 15.76 54.83
CA GLY A 168 -35.41 15.91 54.67
C GLY A 168 -35.95 15.59 53.28
N PHE A 169 -35.15 14.98 52.41
CA PHE A 169 -35.54 14.54 51.07
C PHE A 169 -35.81 13.03 51.05
N ALA A 170 -36.73 12.59 50.19
CA ALA A 170 -36.99 11.17 49.91
C ALA A 170 -36.59 10.88 48.47
N ILE A 171 -35.96 9.72 48.23
CA ILE A 171 -35.50 9.30 46.91
C ILE A 171 -36.39 8.18 46.39
N GLN A 172 -36.82 8.27 45.13
CA GLN A 172 -37.67 7.29 44.47
C GLN A 172 -36.96 6.66 43.27
N ARG A 173 -36.82 5.33 43.29
CA ARG A 173 -36.39 4.56 42.10
C ARG A 173 -37.54 4.48 41.11
N THR A 174 -37.28 4.91 39.89
CA THR A 174 -38.17 4.70 38.74
C THR A 174 -37.43 3.88 37.67
N PRO A 175 -38.16 3.21 36.75
CA PRO A 175 -37.53 2.52 35.61
C PRO A 175 -36.70 3.43 34.69
N LEU A 176 -36.92 4.75 34.76
CA LEU A 176 -36.22 5.77 33.96
C LEU A 176 -35.03 6.41 34.70
N GLY A 177 -34.85 6.13 36.00
CA GLY A 177 -33.78 6.73 36.80
C GLY A 177 -34.18 7.00 38.25
N ILE A 178 -33.48 7.94 38.87
CA ILE A 178 -33.66 8.33 40.28
C ILE A 178 -34.36 9.71 40.31
N ASN A 179 -35.48 9.80 41.04
CA ASN A 179 -36.21 11.06 41.32
C ASN A 179 -36.15 11.41 42.80
#